data_AF-A0A3D8P630-F1
#
_entry.id   AF-A0A3D8P630-F1
#
_cell.length_a   1.000
_cell.length_b   1.000
_cell.length_c   1.000
_cell.angle_alpha   90.00
_cell.angle_beta   90.00
_cell.angle_gamma   90.00
#
_symmetry.space_group_name_H-M   'P 1'
#
loop_
_entity.id
_entity.type
_entity.pdbx_description
1 polymer ?
#
loop_
_entity_poly.entity_id
_entity_poly.type
_entity_poly.pdbx_seq_one_letter_code
_entity_poly.pdbx_strand_id
1 'polypeptide(L)'
;MSERILETWLQLARLQREAITNRQKERLEHILAAKECLRRLLEKEGSLPSGEPAVSLVREILATEEEARLQLLEWKKEVRQEIDMLDRWREWAKNLYFTVRGRGES
;
A
#
# COMPACT_ATOMS: atom_id res chain seq x y z
N MET A 1 23.75 17.78 -1.86
CA MET A 1 22.34 17.91 -1.43
C MET A 1 21.52 16.70 -1.82
N SER A 2 21.68 16.21 -3.05
CA SER A 2 20.97 15.07 -3.61
C SER A 2 21.12 13.72 -2.88
N GLU A 3 22.24 13.45 -2.20
CA GLU A 3 22.42 12.22 -1.40
C GLU A 3 21.49 12.16 -0.17
N ARG A 4 21.31 13.29 0.53
CA ARG A 4 20.34 13.40 1.64
C ARG A 4 18.90 13.15 1.19
N ILE A 5 18.57 13.49 -0.06
CA ILE A 5 17.25 13.22 -0.63
C ILE A 5 17.05 11.71 -0.78
N LEU A 6 18.07 10.98 -1.27
CA LEU A 6 18.01 9.52 -1.35
C LEU A 6 17.92 8.87 0.04
N GLU A 7 18.69 9.33 1.02
CA GLU A 7 18.61 8.84 2.40
C GLU A 7 17.20 9.04 2.99
N THR A 8 16.63 10.23 2.79
CA THR A 8 15.27 10.55 3.25
C THR A 8 14.24 9.68 2.53
N TRP A 9 14.42 9.43 1.23
CA TRP A 9 13.55 8.54 0.47
C TRP A 9 13.59 7.11 1.00
N LEU A 10 14.80 6.59 1.27
CA LEU A 10 14.98 5.26 1.85
C LEU A 10 14.28 5.14 3.21
N GLN A 11 14.38 6.15 4.06
CA GLN A 11 13.64 6.19 5.33
C GLN A 11 12.13 6.15 5.11
N LEU A 12 11.60 6.95 4.18
CA LEU A 12 10.18 6.93 3.84
C LEU A 12 9.72 5.59 3.23
N ALA A 13 10.58 4.91 2.45
CA ALA A 13 10.30 3.57 1.94
C ALA A 13 10.17 2.54 3.07
N ARG A 14 11.08 2.59 4.06
CA ARG A 14 11.02 1.72 5.24
C ARG A 14 9.75 1.99 6.06
N LEU A 15 9.40 3.26 6.28
CA LEU A 15 8.18 3.66 6.99
C LEU A 15 6.91 3.25 6.22
N GLN A 16 6.92 3.33 4.88
CA GLN A 16 5.81 2.86 4.05
C GLN A 16 5.56 1.37 4.26
N ARG A 17 6.62 0.55 4.20
CA ARG A 17 6.54 -0.89 4.43
C ARG A 17 5.95 -1.21 5.81
N GLU A 18 6.43 -0.51 6.84
CA GLU A 18 5.92 -0.65 8.21
C GLU A 18 4.43 -0.26 8.31
N ALA A 19 4.03 0.87 7.70
CA ALA A 19 2.65 1.32 7.71
C ALA A 19 1.71 0.35 6.97
N ILE A 20 2.16 -0.24 5.86
CA ILE A 20 1.41 -1.27 5.11
C ILE A 20 1.26 -2.53 5.97
N THR A 21 2.36 -3.02 6.55
CA THR A 21 2.33 -4.20 7.44
C THR A 21 1.35 -4.00 8.60
N ASN A 22 1.34 -2.81 9.20
CA ASN A 22 0.47 -2.48 10.32
C ASN A 22 -0.91 -1.94 9.91
N ARG A 23 -1.25 -1.95 8.61
CA ARG A 23 -2.52 -1.45 8.03
C ARG A 23 -2.87 -0.02 8.47
N GLN A 24 -1.87 0.84 8.64
CA GLN A 24 -2.01 2.22 9.12
C GLN A 24 -2.29 3.19 7.96
N LYS A 25 -3.57 3.30 7.55
CA LYS A 25 -3.98 4.12 6.39
C LYS A 25 -3.54 5.59 6.49
N GLU A 26 -3.85 6.29 7.57
CA GLU A 26 -3.54 7.72 7.72
C GLU A 26 -2.03 7.98 7.68
N ARG A 27 -1.23 7.11 8.32
CA ARG A 27 0.24 7.19 8.28
C ARG A 27 0.75 6.98 6.85
N LEU A 28 0.17 6.02 6.12
CA LEU A 28 0.52 5.77 4.71
C LEU A 28 0.22 6.98 3.83
N GLU A 29 -0.92 7.66 4.01
CA GLU A 29 -1.26 8.88 3.27
C GLU A 29 -0.23 10.00 3.49
N HIS A 30 0.19 10.24 4.74
CA HIS A 30 1.24 11.20 5.04
C HIS A 30 2.59 10.83 4.43
N ILE A 31 2.97 9.55 4.45
CA ILE A 31 4.23 9.07 3.85
C ILE A 31 4.22 9.29 2.33
N LEU A 32 3.12 8.96 1.65
CA LEU A 32 2.99 9.16 0.21
C LEU A 32 3.05 10.64 -0.17
N ALA A 33 2.41 11.52 0.62
CA ALA A 33 2.52 12.96 0.43
C ALA A 33 3.98 13.45 0.59
N ALA A 34 4.72 12.95 1.57
CA ALA A 34 6.13 13.28 1.77
C ALA A 34 7.02 12.81 0.60
N LYS A 35 6.79 11.59 0.08
CA LYS A 35 7.51 11.07 -1.10
C LYS A 35 7.24 11.89 -2.34
N GLU A 36 6.00 12.33 -2.54
CA GLU A 36 5.64 13.21 -3.65
C GLU A 36 6.36 14.56 -3.56
N CYS A 37 6.51 15.12 -2.36
CA CYS A 37 7.33 16.31 -2.15
C CYS A 37 8.81 16.07 -2.50
N LEU A 38 9.40 14.95 -2.08
CA LEU A 38 10.78 14.59 -2.43
C LEU A 38 10.97 14.41 -3.94
N ARG A 39 10.00 13.77 -4.62
CA ARG A 39 10.01 13.59 -6.08
C ARG A 39 10.10 14.93 -6.80
N ARG A 40 9.26 15.91 -6.41
CA ARG A 40 9.27 17.25 -6.98
C ARG A 40 10.58 18.00 -6.69
N LEU A 41 11.21 17.76 -5.55
CA LEU A 41 12.52 18.33 -5.24
C LEU A 41 13.61 17.75 -6.15
N LEU A 42 13.64 16.42 -6.35
CA LEU A 42 14.58 15.78 -7.28
C LEU A 42 14.40 16.27 -8.72
N GLU A 43 13.14 16.40 -9.17
CA GLU A 43 12.83 16.93 -10.50
C GLU A 43 13.33 18.37 -10.69
N LYS A 44 13.25 19.19 -9.64
CA LYS A 44 13.79 20.56 -9.64
C LYS A 44 15.31 20.62 -9.59
N GLU A 45 15.96 19.73 -8.85
CA GLU A 45 17.43 19.68 -8.80
C GLU A 45 18.02 19.24 -10.15
N GLY A 46 17.27 18.49 -10.97
CA GLY A 46 17.65 18.15 -12.34
C GLY A 46 18.85 17.20 -12.48
N SER A 47 19.45 16.80 -11.36
CA SER A 47 20.56 15.85 -11.32
C SER A 47 20.42 14.90 -10.13
N LEU A 48 20.47 13.59 -10.40
CA LEU A 48 20.65 12.60 -9.36
C LEU A 48 22.11 12.62 -8.87
N PRO A 49 22.35 12.29 -7.59
CA PRO A 49 23.72 12.12 -7.12
C PRO A 49 24.35 10.96 -7.88
N SER A 50 25.61 11.11 -8.27
CA SER A 50 26.39 10.10 -8.99
C SER A 50 27.49 9.54 -8.09
N GLY A 51 27.91 8.30 -8.38
CA GLY A 51 28.91 7.56 -7.61
C GLY A 51 28.35 6.30 -6.96
N GLU A 52 29.24 5.42 -6.50
CA GLU A 52 28.86 4.15 -5.87
C GLU A 52 27.91 4.28 -4.67
N PRO A 53 28.08 5.26 -3.75
CA PRO A 53 27.16 5.43 -2.62
C PRO A 53 25.72 5.71 -3.07
N ALA A 54 25.55 6.61 -4.04
CA ALA A 54 24.25 6.94 -4.62
C ALA A 54 23.60 5.74 -5.31
N VAL A 55 24.39 4.94 -6.05
CA VAL A 55 23.91 3.71 -6.68
C VAL A 55 23.46 2.69 -5.64
N SER A 56 24.20 2.54 -4.53
CA SER A 56 23.82 1.66 -3.43
C SER A 56 22.49 2.09 -2.81
N LEU A 57 22.33 3.38 -2.50
CA LEU A 57 21.10 3.93 -1.96
C LEU A 57 19.91 3.72 -2.90
N VAL A 58 20.06 3.96 -4.20
CA VAL A 58 19.00 3.71 -5.18
C VAL A 58 18.60 2.24 -5.21
N ARG A 59 19.56 1.30 -5.16
CA ARG A 59 19.26 -0.13 -5.09
C ARG A 59 18.48 -0.50 -3.83
N GLU A 60 18.86 0.03 -2.67
CA GLU A 60 18.15 -0.20 -1.42
C GLU A 60 16.72 0.37 -1.43
N ILE A 61 16.55 1.57 -1.99
CA ILE A 61 15.23 2.19 -2.17
C ILE A 61 14.35 1.27 -3.01
N LEU A 62 14.85 0.84 -4.18
CA LEU A 62 14.10 -0.03 -5.09
C LEU A 62 13.70 -1.35 -4.43
N ALA A 63 14.62 -2.00 -3.72
CA ALA A 63 14.33 -3.23 -2.99
C ALA A 63 13.24 -3.01 -1.92
N THR A 64 13.35 -1.94 -1.14
CA THR A 64 12.39 -1.64 -0.07
C THR A 64 10.99 -1.31 -0.63
N GLU A 65 10.92 -0.55 -1.72
CA GLU A 65 9.66 -0.21 -2.39
C GLU A 65 9.00 -1.46 -3.00
N GLU A 66 9.79 -2.37 -3.57
CA GLU A 66 9.27 -3.62 -4.13
C GLU A 66 8.71 -4.54 -3.04
N GLU A 67 9.38 -4.66 -1.90
CA GLU A 67 8.83 -5.38 -0.74
C GLU A 67 7.52 -4.75 -0.26
N ALA A 68 7.46 -3.43 -0.14
CA ALA A 68 6.24 -2.72 0.22
C ALA A 68 5.11 -2.97 -0.79
N ARG A 69 5.43 -3.04 -2.09
CA ARG A 69 4.47 -3.36 -3.16
C ARG A 69 3.92 -4.77 -3.02
N LEU A 70 4.77 -5.76 -2.73
CA LEU A 70 4.35 -7.14 -2.52
C LEU A 70 3.40 -7.27 -1.33
N GLN A 71 3.72 -6.63 -0.20
CA GLN A 71 2.83 -6.60 0.98
C GLN A 71 1.48 -5.97 0.68
N LEU A 72 1.46 -4.87 -0.10
CA LEU A 72 0.22 -4.21 -0.48
C LEU A 72 -0.66 -5.10 -1.40
N LEU A 73 -0.03 -5.87 -2.30
CA LEU A 73 -0.73 -6.81 -3.17
C LEU A 73 -1.34 -7.98 -2.37
N GLU A 74 -0.62 -8.48 -1.38
CA GLU A 74 -1.11 -9.50 -0.45
C GLU A 74 -2.30 -8.97 0.33
N TRP A 75 -2.18 -7.80 0.95
CA TRP A 75 -3.30 -7.18 1.68
C TRP A 75 -4.52 -6.95 0.77
N LYS A 76 -4.32 -6.51 -0.48
CA LYS A 76 -5.40 -6.35 -1.46
C LYS A 76 -6.12 -7.68 -1.75
N LYS A 77 -5.39 -8.80 -1.78
CA LYS A 77 -5.96 -10.13 -1.96
C LYS A 77 -6.81 -10.54 -0.76
N GLU A 78 -6.34 -10.29 0.46
CA GLU A 78 -7.09 -10.56 1.70
C GLU A 78 -8.41 -9.77 1.73
N VAL A 79 -8.35 -8.46 1.46
CA VAL A 79 -9.55 -7.60 1.41
C VAL A 79 -10.55 -8.10 0.38
N ARG A 80 -10.08 -8.56 -0.79
CA ARG A 80 -10.97 -9.15 -1.80
C ARG A 80 -11.66 -10.40 -1.28
N GLN A 81 -10.93 -11.30 -0.61
CA GLN A 81 -11.51 -12.51 -0.04
C GLN A 81 -12.57 -12.20 1.02
N GLU A 82 -12.34 -11.18 1.85
CA GLU A 82 -13.34 -10.71 2.82
C GLU A 82 -14.61 -10.18 2.13
N ILE A 83 -14.46 -9.38 1.07
CA ILE A 83 -15.60 -8.89 0.28
C ILE A 83 -16.38 -10.08 -0.33
N ASP A 84 -15.70 -11.03 -0.96
CA ASP A 84 -16.32 -12.22 -1.55
C ASP A 84 -17.05 -13.08 -0.50
N MET A 85 -16.56 -13.13 0.73
CA MET A 85 -17.27 -13.79 1.84
C MET A 85 -18.54 -13.02 2.23
N LEU A 86 -18.45 -11.69 2.37
CA LEU A 86 -19.60 -10.85 2.71
C LEU A 86 -20.70 -10.92 1.65
N ASP A 87 -20.34 -10.96 0.37
CA ASP A 87 -21.33 -11.10 -0.71
C ASP A 87 -22.05 -12.46 -0.68
N ARG A 88 -21.31 -13.55 -0.43
CA ARG A 88 -21.92 -14.87 -0.21
C ARG A 88 -22.87 -14.88 0.99
N TRP A 89 -22.52 -14.20 2.08
CA TRP A 89 -23.39 -14.08 3.25
C TRP A 89 -24.66 -13.28 2.93
N ARG A 90 -24.55 -12.21 2.14
CA ARG A 90 -25.73 -11.45 1.68
C ARG A 90 -26.66 -12.30 0.82
N GLU A 91 -26.11 -13.12 -0.08
CA GLU A 91 -26.91 -14.06 -0.89
C GLU A 91 -27.60 -15.11 -0.03
N TRP A 92 -26.86 -15.71 0.92
CA TRP A 92 -27.43 -16.68 1.84
C TRP A 92 -28.56 -16.09 2.70
N ALA A 93 -28.37 -14.88 3.23
CA ALA A 93 -29.39 -14.17 4.00
C ALA A 93 -30.66 -13.88 3.17
N LYS A 94 -30.50 -13.49 1.90
CA LYS A 94 -31.65 -13.34 0.97
C LYS A 94 -32.40 -14.65 0.80
N ASN A 95 -31.68 -15.75 0.53
CA ASN A 95 -32.29 -17.07 0.30
C ASN A 95 -33.01 -17.61 1.55
N LEU A 96 -32.46 -17.38 2.74
CA LEU A 96 -33.14 -17.69 4.00
C LEU A 96 -34.42 -16.88 4.18
N TYR A 97 -34.41 -15.59 3.87
CA TYR A 97 -35.60 -14.74 3.94
C TYR A 97 -36.72 -15.21 3.00
N PHE A 98 -36.38 -15.67 1.79
CA PHE A 98 -37.34 -16.24 0.84
C PHE A 98 -37.93 -17.59 1.31
N THR A 99 -37.10 -18.46 1.91
CA THR A 99 -37.56 -19.78 2.39
C THR A 99 -38.41 -19.74 3.66
N VAL A 100 -38.28 -18.69 4.47
CA VAL A 100 -39.16 -18.45 5.63
C VAL A 100 -40.50 -17.84 5.20
N ARG A 101 -40.51 -16.91 4.24
CA ARG A 101 -41.74 -16.27 3.75
C ARG A 101 -42.60 -17.21 2.90
N GLY A 102 -41.99 -18.11 2.14
CA GLY A 102 -42.71 -19.11 1.33
C GLY A 102 -43.34 -20.26 2.12
N ARG A 103 -43.07 -20.38 3.43
CA ARG A 103 -43.68 -21.40 4.32
C ARG A 103 -44.89 -20.89 5.12
N GLY A 104 -45.25 -19.61 5.01
CA GLY A 104 -46.40 -19.01 5.69
C GLY A 104 -47.70 -18.97 4.86
N GLU A 105 -47.66 -19.42 3.61
CA GLU A 105 -48.79 -19.45 2.68
C GLU A 105 -48.96 -20.86 2.11
N SER A 106 -49.28 -21.85 2.94
CA SER A 106 -49.80 -23.17 2.53
C SER A 106 -50.56 -23.80 3.68
#